data_AF-A0A0J6CUA3-F1
#
_entry.id   AF-A0A0J6CUA3-F1
#
_cell.length_a   1.000
_cell.length_b   1.000
_cell.length_c   1.000
_cell.angle_alpha   90.00
_cell.angle_beta   90.00
_cell.angle_gamma   90.00
#
_symmetry.space_group_name_H-M   'P 1'
#
loop_
_entity.id
_entity.type
_entity.pdbx_description
1 polymer ?
#
loop_
_entity_poly.entity_id
_entity_poly.type
_entity_poly.pdbx_seq_one_letter_code
_entity_poly.pdbx_strand_id
1 'polypeptide(L)'
;MSNILRYKPYIKCILNSDEKKVIFNRPLQDGNQGTVYELSDVGVTVIKCLEGGITRDQLFVEVLSRFPDAQMEVESILHLLLEEGFVEKENHTQPDLELEEKYNRILPLWAELEASDTNRYQIQRSLMKKKIGVIGCGTIGFGVISKLLSMGISHFYLVDGDNVERTNLTRQPLFTLKDIGRPKVDCVKEFIEARIEHPIVETHIKTVQSEDDLSILSDVDLIVVAADENNIEIMAERFGEKVNKPISYTGGYIGHTGKIYPFYIPNQTHSHSCLVNRFQNTRINKGTTLNEDKRLISSTSQMADYISSIVSFEIVKFLIGLVDLYLIDKLVIVDFKSYSNHEISLGEGECICQFG
;
A
#
# COMPACT_ATOMS: atom_id res chain seq x y z
N MET A 1 -24.40 5.35 24.12
CA MET A 1 -24.00 4.00 23.67
C MET A 1 -22.66 3.72 24.32
N SER A 2 -22.56 2.64 25.08
CA SER A 2 -21.36 2.28 25.83
C SER A 2 -20.35 1.59 24.89
N ASN A 3 -19.09 1.94 25.07
CA ASN A 3 -17.98 1.46 24.25
C ASN A 3 -17.68 -0.02 24.56
N ILE A 4 -17.39 -0.81 23.53
CA ILE A 4 -17.16 -2.25 23.64
C ILE A 4 -15.65 -2.53 23.68
N LEU A 5 -15.19 -3.22 24.71
CA LEU A 5 -13.85 -3.80 24.84
C LEU A 5 -13.87 -5.22 24.23
N ARG A 6 -13.04 -5.45 23.22
CA ARG A 6 -12.83 -6.76 22.58
C ARG A 6 -11.42 -6.87 22.03
N TYR A 7 -10.96 -8.09 21.79
CA TYR A 7 -9.67 -8.30 21.12
C TYR A 7 -9.64 -7.64 19.75
N LYS A 8 -8.47 -7.08 19.39
CA LYS A 8 -8.24 -6.70 17.99
C LYS A 8 -8.29 -7.95 17.10
N PRO A 9 -8.81 -7.83 15.86
CA PRO A 9 -9.15 -8.99 15.02
C PRO A 9 -7.96 -9.85 14.58
N TYR A 10 -6.73 -9.33 14.64
CA TYR A 10 -5.50 -10.08 14.32
C TYR A 10 -4.87 -10.77 15.53
N ILE A 11 -5.36 -10.49 16.75
CA ILE A 11 -4.81 -11.07 17.97
C ILE A 11 -5.38 -12.46 18.18
N LYS A 12 -4.49 -13.45 18.25
CA LYS A 12 -4.86 -14.80 18.67
C LYS A 12 -4.50 -14.95 20.14
N CYS A 13 -5.52 -14.90 21.00
CA CYS A 13 -5.42 -15.16 22.43
C CYS A 13 -5.53 -16.67 22.70
N ILE A 14 -4.52 -17.27 23.32
CA ILE A 14 -4.47 -18.70 23.65
C ILE A 14 -4.31 -18.85 25.16
N LEU A 15 -5.38 -19.27 25.83
CA LEU A 15 -5.34 -19.68 27.23
C LEU A 15 -4.86 -21.13 27.30
N ASN A 16 -3.87 -21.42 28.14
CA ASN A 16 -3.35 -22.79 28.30
C ASN A 16 -4.31 -23.66 29.14
N SER A 17 -4.08 -24.98 29.15
CA SER A 17 -5.03 -25.96 29.69
C SER A 17 -5.29 -25.87 31.20
N ASP A 18 -4.34 -25.32 31.97
CA ASP A 18 -4.50 -25.09 33.42
C ASP A 18 -4.94 -23.65 33.74
N GLU A 19 -5.24 -22.85 32.72
CA GLU A 19 -5.68 -21.45 32.79
C GLU A 19 -4.73 -20.51 33.56
N LYS A 20 -3.45 -20.87 33.66
CA LYS A 20 -2.45 -20.03 34.35
C LYS A 20 -1.66 -19.12 33.41
N LYS A 21 -1.70 -19.39 32.11
CA LYS A 21 -0.95 -18.64 31.11
C LYS A 21 -1.81 -18.28 29.93
N VAL A 22 -1.62 -17.05 29.46
CA VAL A 22 -2.14 -16.61 28.17
C VAL A 22 -1.01 -16.25 27.24
N ILE A 23 -1.16 -16.61 25.98
CA ILE A 23 -0.30 -16.17 24.90
C ILE A 23 -1.12 -15.25 24.00
N PHE A 24 -0.63 -14.02 23.79
CA PHE A 24 -1.13 -13.13 22.76
C PHE A 24 -0.22 -13.24 21.54
N ASN A 25 -0.65 -14.03 20.56
CA ASN A 25 0.09 -14.17 19.32
C ASN A 25 -0.13 -12.95 18.43
N ARG A 26 0.97 -12.24 18.16
CA ARG A 26 1.11 -11.27 17.07
C ARG A 26 2.37 -11.63 16.28
N PRO A 27 2.42 -11.46 14.95
CA PRO A 27 3.66 -11.61 14.21
C PRO A 27 4.70 -10.63 14.77
N LEU A 28 5.77 -11.13 15.36
CA LEU A 28 6.89 -10.31 15.82
C LEU A 28 8.03 -10.41 14.81
N GLN A 29 8.74 -9.30 14.59
CA GLN A 29 9.87 -9.25 13.66
C GLN A 29 11.04 -10.15 14.07
N ASP A 30 11.09 -10.57 15.33
CA ASP A 30 12.12 -11.44 15.90
C ASP A 30 11.84 -12.96 15.71
N GLY A 31 10.73 -13.31 15.06
CA GLY A 31 10.32 -14.69 14.82
C GLY A 31 9.62 -15.37 16.02
N ASN A 32 9.41 -14.66 17.13
CA ASN A 32 8.64 -15.18 18.27
C ASN A 32 7.14 -15.22 17.94
N GLN A 33 6.45 -16.22 18.51
CA GLN A 33 5.04 -16.46 18.21
C GLN A 33 4.07 -15.56 18.99
N GLY A 34 4.53 -14.84 20.02
CA GLY A 34 3.69 -13.96 20.84
C GLY A 34 4.30 -13.66 22.22
N THR A 35 3.61 -12.82 23.00
CA THR A 35 3.99 -12.53 24.39
C THR A 35 3.20 -13.45 25.34
N VAL A 36 3.91 -14.08 26.28
CA VAL A 36 3.31 -14.98 27.29
C VAL A 36 3.17 -14.22 28.62
N TYR A 37 1.99 -14.27 29.21
CA TYR A 37 1.71 -13.72 30.53
C TYR A 37 1.22 -14.83 31.47
N GLU A 38 1.67 -14.79 32.73
CA GLU A 38 1.04 -15.54 33.81
C GLU A 38 -0.25 -14.80 34.22
N LEU A 39 -1.31 -15.55 34.53
CA LEU A 39 -2.62 -15.03 34.88
C LEU A 39 -2.96 -15.34 36.34
N SER A 40 -3.59 -14.37 36.99
CA SER A 40 -4.41 -14.59 38.18
C SER A 40 -5.81 -15.07 37.80
N ASP A 41 -6.59 -15.53 38.78
CA ASP A 41 -8.00 -15.89 38.56
C ASP A 41 -8.84 -14.70 38.04
N VAL A 42 -8.48 -13.48 38.47
CA VAL A 42 -9.04 -12.21 37.96
C VAL A 42 -8.67 -12.05 36.49
N GLY A 43 -7.40 -12.24 36.14
CA GLY A 43 -6.90 -12.19 34.76
C GLY A 43 -7.63 -13.16 33.83
N VAL A 44 -7.79 -14.42 34.23
CA VAL A 44 -8.56 -15.42 33.46
C VAL A 44 -9.97 -14.94 33.18
N THR A 45 -10.64 -14.36 34.19
CA THR A 45 -12.00 -13.85 34.05
C THR A 45 -12.06 -12.67 33.09
N VAL A 46 -11.14 -11.70 33.21
CA VAL A 46 -11.04 -10.55 32.30
C VAL A 46 -10.84 -11.00 30.85
N ILE A 47 -9.89 -11.90 30.60
CA ILE A 47 -9.59 -12.43 29.27
C ILE A 47 -10.82 -13.11 28.66
N LYS A 48 -11.51 -13.98 29.41
CA LYS A 48 -12.73 -14.63 28.92
C LYS A 48 -13.86 -13.65 28.59
N CYS A 49 -14.01 -12.57 29.35
CA CYS A 49 -15.05 -11.57 29.11
C CYS A 49 -14.85 -10.79 27.81
N LEU A 50 -13.61 -10.68 27.31
CA LEU A 50 -13.28 -9.93 26.09
C LEU A 50 -13.62 -10.67 24.79
N GLU A 51 -13.84 -11.99 24.82
CA GLU A 51 -14.09 -12.81 23.61
C GLU A 51 -15.34 -12.36 22.85
N GLY A 52 -16.44 -12.07 23.58
CA GLY A 52 -17.72 -11.65 22.98
C GLY A 52 -17.87 -10.14 22.77
N GLY A 53 -16.88 -9.36 23.22
CA GLY A 53 -17.02 -7.92 23.40
C GLY A 53 -17.90 -7.56 24.60
N ILE A 54 -17.38 -6.71 25.48
CA ILE A 54 -18.04 -6.32 26.72
C ILE A 54 -17.83 -4.83 26.98
N THR A 55 -18.81 -4.13 27.55
CA THR A 55 -18.58 -2.74 27.97
C THR A 55 -17.74 -2.69 29.24
N ARG A 56 -17.00 -1.60 29.46
CA ARG A 56 -16.21 -1.43 30.69
C ARG A 56 -17.04 -1.67 31.95
N ASP A 57 -18.21 -1.05 32.06
CA ASP A 57 -19.09 -1.21 33.23
C ASP A 57 -19.52 -2.67 33.43
N GLN A 58 -19.89 -3.36 32.34
CA GLN A 58 -20.26 -4.78 32.41
C GLN A 58 -19.09 -5.67 32.84
N LEU A 59 -17.88 -5.38 32.36
CA LEU A 59 -16.67 -6.10 32.75
C LEU A 59 -16.38 -5.93 34.24
N PHE A 60 -16.46 -4.70 34.76
CA PHE A 60 -16.27 -4.46 36.19
C PHE A 60 -17.35 -5.14 37.03
N VAL A 61 -18.62 -5.11 36.61
CA VAL A 61 -19.71 -5.83 37.30
C VAL A 61 -19.44 -7.33 37.33
N GLU A 62 -19.10 -7.94 36.19
CA GLU A 62 -18.86 -9.37 36.08
C GLU A 62 -17.68 -9.81 36.97
N VAL A 63 -16.56 -9.09 36.90
CA VAL A 63 -15.36 -9.44 37.66
C VAL A 63 -15.52 -9.17 39.16
N LEU A 64 -16.03 -8.00 39.56
CA LEU A 64 -16.17 -7.64 40.97
C LEU A 64 -17.26 -8.45 41.69
N SER A 65 -18.23 -9.01 40.95
CA SER A 65 -19.20 -9.96 41.53
C SER A 65 -18.54 -11.24 42.05
N ARG A 66 -17.40 -11.63 41.46
CA ARG A 66 -16.61 -12.81 41.83
C ARG A 66 -15.42 -12.47 42.71
N PHE A 67 -14.83 -11.29 42.52
CA PHE A 67 -13.63 -10.80 43.20
C PHE A 67 -13.83 -9.36 43.71
N PRO A 68 -14.49 -9.16 44.87
CA PRO A 68 -14.90 -7.82 45.33
C PRO A 68 -13.76 -6.80 45.50
N ASP A 69 -12.56 -7.25 45.86
CA ASP A 69 -11.41 -6.39 46.13
C ASP A 69 -10.48 -6.21 44.90
N ALA A 70 -10.85 -6.74 43.74
CA ALA A 70 -9.97 -6.80 42.56
C ALA A 70 -10.00 -5.56 41.65
N GLN A 71 -10.60 -4.44 42.08
CA GLN A 71 -10.79 -3.26 41.23
C GLN A 71 -9.47 -2.74 40.62
N MET A 72 -8.41 -2.60 41.43
CA MET A 72 -7.11 -2.13 40.94
C MET A 72 -6.43 -3.13 40.00
N GLU A 73 -6.67 -4.43 40.19
CA GLU A 73 -6.11 -5.47 39.34
C GLU A 73 -6.77 -5.47 37.96
N VAL A 74 -8.10 -5.35 37.90
CA VAL A 74 -8.85 -5.20 36.63
C VAL A 74 -8.37 -3.99 35.85
N GLU A 75 -8.21 -2.84 36.53
CA GLU A 75 -7.66 -1.62 35.93
C GLU A 75 -6.25 -1.85 35.35
N SER A 76 -5.37 -2.51 36.12
CA SER A 76 -3.99 -2.78 35.70
C SER A 76 -3.94 -3.71 34.49
N ILE A 77 -4.77 -4.75 34.46
CA ILE A 77 -4.87 -5.69 33.34
C ILE A 77 -5.40 -4.97 32.09
N LEU A 78 -6.49 -4.19 32.21
CA LEU A 78 -7.03 -3.44 31.08
C LEU A 78 -6.02 -2.44 30.53
N HIS A 79 -5.32 -1.72 31.41
CA HIS A 79 -4.28 -0.79 31.01
C HIS A 79 -3.19 -1.49 30.20
N LEU A 80 -2.66 -2.63 30.70
CA LEU A 80 -1.67 -3.44 29.98
C LEU A 80 -2.18 -3.89 28.60
N LEU A 81 -3.40 -4.42 28.53
CA LEU A 81 -3.98 -4.92 27.28
C LEU A 81 -4.18 -3.80 26.24
N LEU A 82 -4.53 -2.59 26.70
CA LEU A 82 -4.70 -1.41 25.86
C LEU A 82 -3.35 -0.82 25.42
N GLU A 83 -2.36 -0.76 26.31
CA GLU A 83 -1.01 -0.26 26.01
C GLU A 83 -0.27 -1.19 25.03
N GLU A 84 -0.37 -2.50 25.22
CA GLU A 84 0.21 -3.50 24.30
C GLU A 84 -0.57 -3.60 22.97
N GLY A 85 -1.75 -2.99 22.91
CA GLY A 85 -2.61 -2.95 21.73
C GLY A 85 -3.31 -4.29 21.42
N PHE A 86 -3.57 -5.13 22.43
CA PHE A 86 -4.29 -6.39 22.26
C PHE A 86 -5.81 -6.21 22.16
N VAL A 87 -6.34 -5.14 22.75
CA VAL A 87 -7.76 -4.83 22.86
C VAL A 87 -8.06 -3.52 22.14
N GLU A 88 -9.25 -3.44 21.54
CA GLU A 88 -9.75 -2.22 20.89
C GLU A 88 -9.93 -1.09 21.92
N LYS A 89 -9.55 0.14 21.56
CA LYS A 89 -9.74 1.32 22.43
C LYS A 89 -11.22 1.67 22.49
N GLU A 90 -11.71 2.00 23.69
CA GLU A 90 -13.12 2.30 23.95
C GLU A 90 -13.67 3.38 23.00
N ASN A 91 -12.94 4.45 22.75
CA ASN A 91 -13.42 5.60 21.97
C ASN A 91 -13.55 5.33 20.46
N HIS A 92 -13.13 4.15 19.98
CA HIS A 92 -12.76 3.98 18.58
C HIS A 92 -13.70 3.21 17.68
N THR A 93 -14.81 2.58 18.10
CA THR A 93 -15.91 2.28 17.14
C THR A 93 -17.15 1.54 17.64
N GLN A 94 -18.27 1.85 16.96
CA GLN A 94 -19.28 0.85 16.61
C GLN A 94 -18.84 0.10 15.34
N PRO A 95 -19.11 -1.21 15.22
CA PRO A 95 -18.78 -1.99 14.03
C PRO A 95 -19.41 -1.43 12.75
N ASP A 96 -18.62 -1.35 11.68
CA ASP A 96 -19.09 -1.05 10.33
C ASP A 96 -19.28 -2.35 9.54
N LEU A 97 -20.49 -2.91 9.61
CA LEU A 97 -20.78 -4.26 9.12
C LEU A 97 -20.49 -4.45 7.63
N GLU A 98 -20.72 -3.40 6.82
CA GLU A 98 -20.44 -3.43 5.38
C GLU A 98 -18.93 -3.59 5.11
N LEU A 99 -18.11 -2.81 5.81
CA LEU A 99 -16.65 -2.90 5.68
C LEU A 99 -16.11 -4.19 6.29
N GLU A 100 -16.70 -4.67 7.39
CA GLU A 100 -16.33 -5.98 7.97
C GLU A 100 -16.63 -7.11 6.99
N GLU A 101 -17.77 -7.10 6.31
CA GLU A 101 -18.07 -8.11 5.30
C GLU A 101 -17.06 -8.08 4.14
N LYS A 102 -16.86 -6.89 3.54
CA LYS A 102 -16.09 -6.73 2.31
C LYS A 102 -14.57 -6.77 2.50
N TYR A 103 -14.07 -6.17 3.58
CA TYR A 103 -12.65 -5.97 3.84
C TYR A 103 -12.15 -6.74 5.09
N ASN A 104 -12.81 -7.84 5.49
CA ASN A 104 -12.44 -8.64 6.68
C ASN A 104 -10.96 -9.08 6.75
N ARG A 105 -10.26 -9.19 5.61
CA ARG A 105 -8.82 -9.55 5.58
C ARG A 105 -7.88 -8.35 5.58
N ILE A 106 -8.38 -7.16 5.30
CA ILE A 106 -7.59 -5.92 5.23
C ILE A 106 -7.76 -5.11 6.53
N LEU A 107 -8.97 -5.04 7.07
CA LEU A 107 -9.27 -4.35 8.33
C LEU A 107 -8.37 -4.76 9.50
N PRO A 108 -7.95 -6.03 9.66
CA PRO A 108 -7.00 -6.40 10.71
C PRO A 108 -5.62 -5.74 10.56
N LEU A 109 -5.15 -5.53 9.32
CA LEU A 109 -3.92 -4.76 9.08
C LEU A 109 -4.07 -3.31 9.53
N TRP A 110 -5.22 -2.69 9.25
CA TRP A 110 -5.48 -1.33 9.73
C TRP A 110 -5.60 -1.26 11.24
N ALA A 111 -6.18 -2.27 11.87
CA ALA A 111 -6.24 -2.38 13.32
C ALA A 111 -4.85 -2.38 13.97
N GLU A 112 -3.84 -2.93 13.29
CA GLU A 112 -2.44 -2.91 13.74
C GLU A 112 -1.86 -1.49 13.73
N LEU A 113 -2.26 -0.68 12.74
CA LEU A 113 -1.77 0.68 12.52
C LEU A 113 -2.62 1.76 13.20
N GLU A 114 -3.64 1.39 13.98
CA GLU A 114 -4.54 2.35 14.65
C GLU A 114 -3.77 3.28 15.61
N ALA A 115 -3.87 4.58 15.36
CA ALA A 115 -3.36 5.63 16.23
C ALA A 115 -4.41 6.03 17.30
N SER A 116 -4.09 7.00 18.16
CA SER A 116 -5.02 7.48 19.19
C SER A 116 -6.24 8.22 18.64
N ASP A 117 -6.18 8.72 17.41
CA ASP A 117 -7.20 9.58 16.78
C ASP A 117 -7.82 8.98 15.50
N THR A 118 -7.34 7.81 15.05
CA THR A 118 -7.74 7.17 13.81
C THR A 118 -8.10 5.69 14.04
N ASN A 119 -9.21 5.21 13.47
CA ASN A 119 -9.57 3.79 13.46
C ASN A 119 -9.51 3.12 12.07
N ARG A 120 -9.53 1.78 12.06
CA ARG A 120 -9.46 0.97 10.83
C ARG A 120 -10.51 1.27 9.78
N TYR A 121 -11.74 1.61 10.17
CA TYR A 121 -12.81 1.87 9.22
C TYR A 121 -12.64 3.25 8.59
N GLN A 122 -12.18 4.24 9.36
CA GLN A 122 -11.82 5.56 8.83
C GLN A 122 -10.67 5.45 7.82
N ILE A 123 -9.65 4.62 8.12
CA ILE A 123 -8.55 4.32 7.19
C ILE A 123 -9.10 3.74 5.88
N GLN A 124 -9.92 2.68 5.97
CA GLN A 124 -10.50 2.04 4.79
C GLN A 124 -11.38 3.00 3.97
N ARG A 125 -12.25 3.78 4.63
CA ARG A 125 -13.11 4.77 3.96
C ARG A 125 -12.31 5.92 3.34
N SER A 126 -11.18 6.29 3.92
CA SER A 126 -10.26 7.27 3.35
C SER A 126 -9.67 6.75 2.04
N LEU A 127 -9.13 5.52 2.04
CA LEU A 127 -8.57 4.87 0.84
C LEU A 127 -9.60 4.78 -0.29
N MET A 128 -10.84 4.41 0.01
CA MET A 128 -11.90 4.27 -1.00
C MET A 128 -12.20 5.56 -1.77
N LYS A 129 -11.91 6.74 -1.18
CA LYS A 129 -12.14 8.05 -1.78
C LYS A 129 -10.95 8.56 -2.60
N LYS A 130 -9.79 7.93 -2.49
CA LYS A 130 -8.55 8.39 -3.15
C LYS A 130 -8.66 8.24 -4.66
N LYS A 131 -8.25 9.29 -5.37
CA LYS A 131 -8.18 9.38 -6.83
C LYS A 131 -6.75 9.13 -7.29
N ILE A 132 -6.54 8.13 -8.14
CA ILE A 132 -5.21 7.76 -8.61
C ILE A 132 -5.11 7.98 -10.12
N GLY A 133 -4.18 8.83 -10.54
CA GLY A 133 -3.80 8.96 -11.95
C GLY A 133 -2.74 7.92 -12.30
N VAL A 134 -2.91 7.18 -13.39
CA VAL A 134 -1.95 6.16 -13.84
C VAL A 134 -1.59 6.41 -15.30
N ILE A 135 -0.30 6.64 -15.54
CA ILE A 135 0.29 6.77 -16.86
C ILE A 135 0.93 5.42 -17.19
N GLY A 136 0.40 4.73 -18.20
CA GLY A 136 0.79 3.38 -18.57
C GLY A 136 -0.07 2.30 -17.88
N CYS A 137 -0.86 1.59 -18.69
CA CYS A 137 -1.69 0.44 -18.34
C CYS A 137 -1.04 -0.89 -18.78
N GLY A 138 0.28 -0.89 -19.02
CA GLY A 138 1.06 -2.09 -19.29
C GLY A 138 1.22 -3.00 -18.07
N THR A 139 2.20 -3.92 -18.12
CA THR A 139 2.35 -4.98 -17.12
C THR A 139 2.46 -4.47 -15.68
N ILE A 140 3.35 -3.50 -15.43
CA ILE A 140 3.57 -2.97 -14.07
C ILE A 140 2.40 -2.05 -13.66
N GLY A 141 1.93 -1.19 -14.58
CA GLY A 141 0.82 -0.28 -14.33
C GLY A 141 -0.47 -1.01 -13.94
N PHE A 142 -0.87 -2.02 -14.72
CA PHE A 142 -1.98 -2.91 -14.34
C PHE A 142 -1.72 -3.64 -13.02
N GLY A 143 -0.49 -4.09 -12.79
CA GLY A 143 -0.08 -4.69 -11.53
C GLY A 143 -0.30 -3.78 -10.33
N VAL A 144 -0.06 -2.47 -10.46
CA VAL A 144 -0.34 -1.47 -9.42
C VAL A 144 -1.84 -1.22 -9.29
N ILE A 145 -2.54 -0.97 -10.40
CA ILE A 145 -3.99 -0.71 -10.43
C ILE A 145 -4.76 -1.83 -9.74
N SER A 146 -4.51 -3.09 -10.11
CA SER A 146 -5.21 -4.25 -9.56
C SER A 146 -5.00 -4.42 -8.05
N LYS A 147 -3.80 -4.09 -7.55
CA LYS A 147 -3.47 -4.16 -6.12
C LYS A 147 -4.11 -3.01 -5.34
N LEU A 148 -4.05 -1.78 -5.87
CA LEU A 148 -4.75 -0.63 -5.27
C LEU A 148 -6.27 -0.84 -5.23
N LEU A 149 -6.85 -1.40 -6.29
CA LEU A 149 -8.26 -1.80 -6.34
C LEU A 149 -8.60 -2.82 -5.24
N SER A 150 -7.73 -3.80 -5.03
CA SER A 150 -7.91 -4.81 -3.98
C SER A 150 -7.85 -4.21 -2.57
N MET A 151 -7.18 -3.06 -2.40
CA MET A 151 -7.16 -2.28 -1.15
C MET A 151 -8.36 -1.33 -1.01
N GLY A 152 -9.30 -1.35 -1.96
CA GLY A 152 -10.55 -0.59 -1.94
C GLY A 152 -10.50 0.76 -2.66
N ILE A 153 -9.36 1.16 -3.23
CA ILE A 153 -9.30 2.37 -4.07
C ILE A 153 -10.10 2.12 -5.34
N SER A 154 -11.04 3.01 -5.65
CA SER A 154 -12.01 2.79 -6.74
C SER A 154 -12.08 3.92 -7.76
N HIS A 155 -11.29 5.00 -7.57
CA HIS A 155 -11.26 6.15 -8.46
C HIS A 155 -9.94 6.19 -9.22
N PHE A 156 -10.00 5.95 -10.53
CA PHE A 156 -8.82 5.88 -11.40
C PHE A 156 -8.97 6.78 -12.62
N TYR A 157 -7.88 7.46 -12.96
CA TYR A 157 -7.68 8.16 -14.23
C TYR A 157 -6.59 7.42 -15.00
N LEU A 158 -6.94 6.79 -16.10
CA LEU A 158 -6.06 5.89 -16.84
C LEU A 158 -5.62 6.53 -18.15
N VAL A 159 -4.31 6.61 -18.37
CA VAL A 159 -3.70 7.19 -19.58
C VAL A 159 -2.80 6.16 -20.21
N ASP A 160 -3.18 5.63 -21.37
CA ASP A 160 -2.36 4.72 -22.17
C ASP A 160 -2.84 4.81 -23.63
N GLY A 161 -1.91 4.92 -24.57
CA GLY A 161 -2.20 5.04 -26.00
C GLY A 161 -2.24 3.71 -26.75
N ASP A 162 -1.84 2.62 -26.10
CA ASP A 162 -1.67 1.32 -26.75
C ASP A 162 -2.97 0.54 -26.84
N ASN A 163 -3.01 -0.31 -27.86
CA ASN A 163 -3.97 -1.41 -27.94
C ASN A 163 -3.35 -2.70 -27.39
N VAL A 164 -4.21 -3.64 -27.02
CA VAL A 164 -3.81 -4.98 -26.60
C VAL A 164 -3.19 -5.73 -27.78
N GLU A 165 -1.98 -6.22 -27.60
CA GLU A 165 -1.31 -7.10 -28.54
C GLU A 165 -1.29 -8.55 -28.06
N ARG A 166 -1.17 -9.49 -28.99
CA ARG A 166 -1.02 -10.93 -28.67
C ARG A 166 0.14 -11.20 -27.72
N THR A 167 1.24 -10.45 -27.86
CA THR A 167 2.43 -10.58 -27.00
C THR A 167 2.16 -10.15 -25.55
N ASN A 168 1.15 -9.30 -25.31
CA ASN A 168 0.83 -8.81 -23.97
C ASN A 168 0.22 -9.92 -23.11
N LEU A 169 -0.48 -10.89 -23.72
CA LEU A 169 -1.17 -12.00 -23.03
C LEU A 169 -0.24 -12.86 -22.17
N THR A 170 1.06 -12.90 -22.44
CA THR A 170 2.02 -13.71 -21.67
C THR A 170 2.41 -13.08 -20.33
N ARG A 171 2.14 -11.78 -20.16
CA ARG A 171 2.60 -11.01 -18.99
C ARG A 171 1.52 -10.14 -18.36
N GLN A 172 0.43 -9.85 -19.07
CA GLN A 172 -0.68 -9.00 -18.61
C GLN A 172 -1.94 -9.87 -18.50
N PRO A 173 -2.13 -10.56 -17.36
CA PRO A 173 -3.14 -11.63 -17.24
C PRO A 173 -4.59 -11.16 -17.30
N LEU A 174 -4.84 -9.84 -17.28
CA LEU A 174 -6.16 -9.26 -17.47
C LEU A 174 -6.67 -9.48 -18.90
N PHE A 175 -5.77 -9.44 -19.89
CA PHE A 175 -6.17 -9.47 -21.30
C PHE A 175 -6.42 -10.89 -21.77
N THR A 176 -7.43 -11.04 -22.62
CA THR A 176 -7.78 -12.30 -23.26
C THR A 176 -7.56 -12.23 -24.77
N LEU A 177 -7.70 -13.36 -25.46
CA LEU A 177 -7.67 -13.40 -26.94
C LEU A 177 -8.73 -12.49 -27.58
N LYS A 178 -9.84 -12.22 -26.89
CA LYS A 178 -10.91 -11.35 -27.38
C LYS A 178 -10.56 -9.87 -27.30
N ASP A 179 -9.55 -9.53 -26.51
CA ASP A 179 -9.18 -8.15 -26.26
C ASP A 179 -8.16 -7.61 -27.26
N ILE A 180 -7.55 -8.49 -28.08
CA ILE A 180 -6.55 -8.10 -29.08
C ILE A 180 -7.10 -7.00 -30.01
N GLY A 181 -6.38 -5.89 -30.09
CA GLY A 181 -6.74 -4.71 -30.88
C GLY A 181 -7.61 -3.68 -30.15
N ARG A 182 -8.12 -3.99 -28.96
CA ARG A 182 -8.85 -3.02 -28.13
C ARG A 182 -7.90 -2.10 -27.37
N PRO A 183 -8.30 -0.86 -27.05
CA PRO A 183 -7.51 0.02 -26.18
C PRO A 183 -7.28 -0.61 -24.80
N LYS A 184 -6.04 -0.57 -24.32
CA LYS A 184 -5.69 -1.15 -23.01
C LYS A 184 -6.49 -0.51 -21.88
N VAL A 185 -6.64 0.81 -21.90
CA VAL A 185 -7.40 1.56 -20.87
C VAL A 185 -8.84 1.08 -20.74
N ASP A 186 -9.50 0.72 -21.83
CA ASP A 186 -10.89 0.26 -21.82
C ASP A 186 -10.99 -1.13 -21.22
N CYS A 187 -10.08 -2.04 -21.58
CA CYS A 187 -10.00 -3.37 -20.97
C CYS A 187 -9.69 -3.30 -19.47
N VAL A 188 -8.82 -2.39 -19.03
CA VAL A 188 -8.54 -2.17 -17.60
C VAL A 188 -9.77 -1.60 -16.88
N LYS A 189 -10.49 -0.66 -17.50
CA LYS A 189 -11.75 -0.12 -16.96
C LYS A 189 -12.78 -1.22 -16.74
N GLU A 190 -13.02 -2.07 -17.74
CA GLU A 190 -13.93 -3.22 -17.61
C GLU A 190 -13.50 -4.17 -16.48
N PHE A 191 -12.19 -4.40 -16.33
CA PHE A 191 -11.66 -5.20 -15.23
C PHE A 191 -11.98 -4.61 -13.86
N ILE A 192 -11.89 -3.28 -13.71
CA ILE A 192 -12.22 -2.56 -12.46
C ILE A 192 -13.73 -2.62 -12.20
N GLU A 193 -14.55 -2.28 -13.19
CA GLU A 193 -16.02 -2.28 -13.12
C GLU A 193 -16.60 -3.64 -12.78
N ALA A 194 -15.93 -4.74 -13.16
CA ALA A 194 -16.36 -6.09 -12.83
C ALA A 194 -16.06 -6.52 -11.38
N ARG A 195 -15.31 -5.72 -10.58
CA ARG A 195 -14.77 -6.14 -9.28
C ARG A 195 -15.26 -5.34 -8.09
N ILE A 196 -15.72 -4.12 -8.33
CA ILE A 196 -16.16 -3.22 -7.26
C ILE A 196 -17.45 -2.54 -7.68
N GLU A 197 -18.29 -2.25 -6.70
CA GLU A 197 -19.51 -1.47 -6.92
C GLU A 197 -19.17 0.01 -7.07
N HIS A 198 -19.80 0.64 -8.06
CA HIS A 198 -19.70 2.08 -8.32
C HIS A 198 -18.27 2.67 -8.47
N PRO A 199 -17.34 2.04 -9.21
CA PRO A 199 -16.04 2.66 -9.44
C PRO A 199 -16.17 3.90 -10.33
N ILE A 200 -15.24 4.83 -10.16
CA ILE A 200 -15.11 6.01 -11.02
C ILE A 200 -13.84 5.82 -11.85
N VAL A 201 -14.01 5.42 -13.11
CA VAL A 201 -12.88 5.19 -14.02
C VAL A 201 -12.99 6.08 -15.25
N GLU A 202 -12.07 7.04 -15.35
CA GLU A 202 -11.88 7.89 -16.52
C GLU A 202 -10.73 7.33 -17.37
N THR A 203 -10.96 7.13 -18.66
CA THR A 203 -9.97 6.57 -19.58
C THR A 203 -9.60 7.58 -20.66
N HIS A 204 -8.31 7.68 -20.93
CA HIS A 204 -7.75 8.54 -21.96
C HIS A 204 -6.84 7.71 -22.86
N ILE A 205 -7.33 7.39 -24.05
CA ILE A 205 -6.57 6.68 -25.08
C ILE A 205 -5.56 7.66 -25.68
N LYS A 206 -4.39 7.77 -25.05
CA LYS A 206 -3.41 8.81 -25.37
C LYS A 206 -2.00 8.38 -24.97
N THR A 207 -1.07 8.45 -25.92
CA THR A 207 0.36 8.46 -25.62
C THR A 207 0.73 9.86 -25.17
N VAL A 208 1.33 10.00 -23.99
CA VAL A 208 1.76 11.30 -23.47
C VAL A 208 2.94 11.81 -24.31
N GLN A 209 2.81 13.02 -24.86
CA GLN A 209 3.83 13.67 -25.68
C GLN A 209 4.28 15.01 -25.10
N SER A 210 3.46 15.65 -24.25
CA SER A 210 3.79 16.88 -23.55
C SER A 210 3.26 16.89 -22.11
N GLU A 211 3.74 17.83 -21.28
CA GLU A 211 3.21 18.05 -19.92
C GLU A 211 1.73 18.47 -19.93
N ASP A 212 1.27 19.14 -20.99
CA ASP A 212 -0.14 19.56 -21.12
C ASP A 212 -1.09 18.37 -21.23
N ASP A 213 -0.60 17.25 -21.77
CA ASP A 213 -1.36 16.00 -21.87
C ASP A 213 -1.69 15.42 -20.49
N LEU A 214 -0.94 15.80 -19.45
CA LEU A 214 -1.12 15.34 -18.07
C LEU A 214 -2.12 16.20 -17.28
N SER A 215 -2.61 17.31 -17.85
CA SER A 215 -3.55 18.23 -17.17
C SER A 215 -4.84 17.55 -16.68
N ILE A 216 -5.25 16.46 -17.31
CA ILE A 216 -6.35 15.58 -16.88
C ILE A 216 -6.12 14.95 -15.49
N LEU A 217 -4.87 14.86 -15.04
CA LEU A 217 -4.48 14.31 -13.74
C LEU A 217 -4.37 15.39 -12.65
N SER A 218 -4.79 16.63 -12.90
CA SER A 218 -4.66 17.74 -11.93
C SER A 218 -5.45 17.53 -10.62
N ASP A 219 -6.54 16.77 -10.66
CA ASP A 219 -7.45 16.56 -9.51
C ASP A 219 -7.25 15.21 -8.80
N VAL A 220 -6.14 14.51 -9.05
CA VAL A 220 -5.82 13.24 -8.39
C VAL A 220 -5.10 13.47 -7.05
N ASP A 221 -5.11 12.48 -6.17
CA ASP A 221 -4.32 12.48 -4.93
C ASP A 221 -2.85 12.08 -5.18
N LEU A 222 -2.62 11.24 -6.19
CA LEU A 222 -1.31 10.70 -6.56
C LEU A 222 -1.25 10.34 -8.04
N ILE A 223 -0.10 10.57 -8.68
CA ILE A 223 0.19 10.10 -10.04
C ILE A 223 1.16 8.91 -9.98
N VAL A 224 0.84 7.84 -10.70
CA VAL A 224 1.68 6.66 -10.89
C VAL A 224 2.23 6.68 -12.30
N VAL A 225 3.56 6.61 -12.43
CA VAL A 225 4.26 6.59 -13.71
C VAL A 225 4.78 5.17 -13.96
N ALA A 226 4.12 4.47 -14.88
CA ALA A 226 4.35 3.07 -15.21
C ALA A 226 4.52 2.82 -16.71
N ALA A 227 4.81 3.87 -17.47
CA ALA A 227 4.98 3.86 -18.91
C ALA A 227 6.47 3.90 -19.30
N ASP A 228 6.81 3.43 -20.48
CA ASP A 228 8.19 3.22 -20.95
C ASP A 228 8.62 4.20 -22.07
N GLU A 229 7.87 5.29 -22.27
CA GLU A 229 8.24 6.34 -23.22
C GLU A 229 9.42 7.18 -22.73
N ASN A 230 10.23 7.66 -23.68
CA ASN A 230 11.38 8.51 -23.37
C ASN A 230 10.96 9.77 -22.60
N ASN A 231 11.55 9.95 -21.40
CA ASN A 231 11.40 11.10 -20.52
C ASN A 231 10.04 11.24 -19.82
N ILE A 232 9.16 10.23 -19.85
CA ILE A 232 7.84 10.32 -19.20
C ILE A 232 7.95 10.60 -17.70
N GLU A 233 8.96 10.02 -17.02
CA GLU A 233 9.22 10.31 -15.60
C GLU A 233 9.52 11.78 -15.37
N ILE A 234 10.35 12.40 -16.21
CA ILE A 234 10.72 13.83 -16.11
C ILE A 234 9.53 14.72 -16.40
N MET A 235 8.70 14.36 -17.38
CA MET A 235 7.48 15.12 -17.71
C MET A 235 6.45 15.04 -16.59
N ALA A 236 6.23 13.86 -16.03
CA ALA A 236 5.35 13.66 -14.89
C ALA A 236 5.87 14.37 -13.63
N GLU A 237 7.19 14.40 -13.44
CA GLU A 237 7.84 15.13 -12.35
C GLU A 237 7.54 16.63 -12.42
N ARG A 238 7.82 17.28 -13.56
CA ARG A 238 7.57 18.71 -13.77
C ARG A 238 6.09 19.06 -13.65
N PHE A 239 5.23 18.21 -14.20
CA PHE A 239 3.79 18.38 -14.04
C PHE A 239 3.39 18.27 -12.56
N GLY A 240 3.87 17.23 -11.85
CA GLY A 240 3.64 17.02 -10.42
C GLY A 240 4.09 18.19 -9.56
N GLU A 241 5.23 18.81 -9.88
CA GLU A 241 5.68 20.04 -9.22
C GLU A 241 4.76 21.22 -9.48
N LYS A 242 4.38 21.43 -10.74
CA LYS A 242 3.48 22.51 -11.16
C LYS A 242 2.12 22.43 -10.48
N VAL A 243 1.57 21.22 -10.28
CA VAL A 243 0.26 21.01 -9.65
C VAL A 243 0.34 20.54 -8.18
N ASN A 244 1.54 20.51 -7.61
CA ASN A 244 1.85 20.01 -6.27
C ASN A 244 1.24 18.62 -5.96
N LYS A 245 1.46 17.66 -6.87
CA LYS A 245 1.01 16.28 -6.74
C LYS A 245 2.19 15.32 -6.57
N PRO A 246 2.14 14.42 -5.57
CA PRO A 246 3.15 13.39 -5.42
C PRO A 246 3.14 12.40 -6.58
N ILE A 247 4.33 11.85 -6.86
CA ILE A 247 4.58 10.92 -7.97
C ILE A 247 5.16 9.61 -7.42
N SER A 248 4.55 8.50 -7.82
CA SER A 248 5.10 7.17 -7.64
C SER A 248 5.63 6.64 -8.97
N TYR A 249 6.95 6.64 -9.13
CA TYR A 249 7.57 6.03 -10.30
C TYR A 249 7.69 4.52 -10.07
N THR A 250 7.11 3.70 -10.95
CA THR A 250 7.12 2.25 -10.68
C THR A 250 8.50 1.64 -10.84
N GLY A 251 9.36 2.23 -11.67
CA GLY A 251 10.59 1.60 -12.13
C GLY A 251 10.34 0.56 -13.21
N GLY A 252 11.24 -0.41 -13.33
CA GLY A 252 11.22 -1.38 -14.42
C GLY A 252 12.33 -2.41 -14.26
N TYR A 253 12.56 -3.21 -15.30
CA TYR A 253 13.55 -4.28 -15.24
C TYR A 253 14.14 -4.57 -16.60
N ILE A 254 15.40 -5.02 -16.60
CA ILE A 254 16.14 -5.45 -17.79
C ILE A 254 16.87 -6.74 -17.43
N GLY A 255 16.64 -7.81 -18.19
CA GLY A 255 17.17 -9.13 -17.83
C GLY A 255 16.59 -9.61 -16.51
N HIS A 256 17.46 -9.97 -15.57
CA HIS A 256 17.11 -10.40 -14.21
C HIS A 256 17.29 -9.28 -13.18
N THR A 257 17.48 -8.03 -13.60
CA THR A 257 17.69 -6.90 -12.70
C THR A 257 16.49 -5.97 -12.73
N GLY A 258 15.84 -5.82 -11.58
CA GLY A 258 14.78 -4.84 -11.35
C GLY A 258 15.32 -3.54 -10.75
N LYS A 259 14.59 -2.46 -10.99
CA LYS A 259 14.76 -1.16 -10.37
C LYS A 259 13.40 -0.68 -9.89
N ILE A 260 13.34 -0.22 -8.66
CA ILE A 260 12.19 0.45 -8.08
C ILE A 260 12.66 1.86 -7.75
N TYR A 261 11.99 2.84 -8.35
CA TYR A 261 12.40 4.23 -8.26
C TYR A 261 11.88 4.90 -6.98
N PRO A 262 12.45 6.07 -6.60
CA PRO A 262 12.04 6.77 -5.39
C PRO A 262 10.56 7.17 -5.40
N PHE A 263 9.98 7.31 -4.22
CA PHE A 263 8.68 7.97 -4.07
C PHE A 263 8.90 9.48 -3.96
N TYR A 264 8.28 10.25 -4.85
CA TYR A 264 8.51 11.69 -4.95
C TYR A 264 7.35 12.50 -4.38
N ILE A 265 7.67 13.38 -3.43
CA ILE A 265 6.76 14.37 -2.87
C ILE A 265 7.36 15.74 -3.22
N PRO A 266 6.67 16.55 -4.06
CA PRO A 266 7.17 17.84 -4.50
C PRO A 266 7.68 18.70 -3.35
N ASN A 267 8.87 19.27 -3.53
CA ASN A 267 9.57 20.14 -2.57
C ASN A 267 9.90 19.48 -1.22
N GLN A 268 9.76 18.17 -1.07
CA GLN A 268 10.03 17.45 0.19
C GLN A 268 11.03 16.31 0.03
N THR A 269 11.03 15.62 -1.11
CA THR A 269 11.90 14.45 -1.34
C THR A 269 12.61 14.53 -2.68
N HIS A 270 13.61 13.67 -2.89
CA HIS A 270 14.34 13.63 -4.14
C HIS A 270 13.56 12.92 -5.24
N SER A 271 13.64 13.49 -6.44
CA SER A 271 12.89 13.08 -7.62
C SER A 271 13.64 12.06 -8.48
N HIS A 272 13.03 11.64 -9.60
CA HIS A 272 13.71 10.82 -10.59
C HIS A 272 14.87 11.58 -11.24
N SER A 273 14.72 12.89 -11.48
CA SER A 273 15.81 13.72 -12.03
C SER A 273 17.04 13.77 -11.11
N CYS A 274 16.85 13.80 -9.78
CA CYS A 274 17.96 13.73 -8.82
C CYS A 274 18.79 12.45 -9.03
N LEU A 275 18.12 11.32 -9.26
CA LEU A 275 18.73 10.04 -9.58
C LEU A 275 19.50 10.09 -10.91
N VAL A 276 18.85 10.61 -11.97
CA VAL A 276 19.47 10.72 -13.30
C VAL A 276 20.75 11.54 -13.23
N ASN A 277 20.71 12.71 -12.59
CA ASN A 277 21.86 13.60 -12.42
C ASN A 277 23.03 12.91 -11.70
N ARG A 278 22.76 12.15 -10.64
CA ARG A 278 23.78 11.38 -9.91
C ARG A 278 24.52 10.38 -10.80
N PHE A 279 23.85 9.79 -11.79
CA PHE A 279 24.43 8.78 -12.69
C PHE A 279 24.91 9.32 -14.05
N GLN A 280 24.77 10.62 -14.33
CA GLN A 280 25.18 11.24 -15.60
C GLN A 280 26.65 10.97 -15.97
N ASN A 281 27.54 10.80 -14.99
CA ASN A 281 28.97 10.51 -15.20
C ASN A 281 29.26 9.13 -15.85
N THR A 282 28.26 8.28 -16.06
CA THR A 282 28.40 6.95 -16.69
C THR A 282 27.82 6.85 -18.09
N ARG A 283 27.12 7.90 -18.57
CA ARG A 283 26.60 7.90 -19.94
C ARG A 283 27.72 8.32 -20.89
N ILE A 284 27.99 7.48 -21.90
CA ILE A 284 28.75 7.93 -23.07
C ILE A 284 27.95 9.07 -23.69
N ASN A 285 28.48 10.29 -23.62
CA ASN A 285 27.85 11.46 -24.21
C ASN A 285 27.73 11.25 -25.73
N LYS A 286 26.49 11.07 -26.21
CA LYS A 286 26.11 10.92 -27.63
C LYS A 286 26.85 9.80 -28.37
N GLY A 287 26.20 8.64 -28.51
CA GLY A 287 26.59 7.57 -29.41
C GLY A 287 25.42 7.14 -30.29
N THR A 288 25.72 6.44 -31.39
CA THR A 288 24.69 5.79 -32.22
C THR A 288 24.37 4.42 -31.65
N THR A 289 23.10 4.14 -31.36
CA THR A 289 22.65 2.78 -31.02
C THR A 289 22.82 1.90 -32.25
N LEU A 290 23.69 0.88 -32.16
CA LEU A 290 24.02 0.03 -33.31
C LEU A 290 23.00 -1.09 -33.57
N ASN A 291 22.10 -1.36 -32.62
CA ASN A 291 21.23 -2.55 -32.62
C ASN A 291 19.81 -2.29 -32.10
N GLU A 292 19.30 -1.06 -32.23
CA GLU A 292 17.99 -0.65 -31.71
C GLU A 292 16.87 -1.61 -32.16
N ASP A 293 16.76 -1.85 -33.47
CA ASP A 293 15.74 -2.72 -34.07
C ASP A 293 15.85 -4.21 -33.70
N LYS A 294 16.99 -4.64 -33.13
CA LYS A 294 17.25 -6.04 -32.75
C LYS A 294 17.20 -6.25 -31.24
N ARG A 295 16.96 -5.20 -30.45
CA ARG A 295 16.99 -5.28 -29.00
C ARG A 295 15.62 -5.73 -28.48
N LEU A 296 15.55 -6.99 -28.04
CA LEU A 296 14.42 -7.48 -27.24
C LEU A 296 14.75 -7.36 -25.76
N ILE A 297 13.85 -6.72 -25.00
CA ILE A 297 13.94 -6.65 -23.54
C ILE A 297 13.12 -7.80 -22.98
N SER A 298 13.73 -8.62 -22.12
CA SER A 298 13.04 -9.70 -21.42
C SER A 298 11.95 -9.12 -20.53
N SER A 299 10.71 -9.59 -20.72
CA SER A 299 9.55 -9.16 -19.94
C SER A 299 8.81 -10.36 -19.36
N THR A 300 8.58 -10.39 -18.04
CA THR A 300 7.86 -11.48 -17.35
C THR A 300 6.85 -10.90 -16.35
N SER A 301 5.75 -11.61 -16.12
CA SER A 301 4.76 -11.18 -15.13
C SER A 301 5.32 -11.20 -13.71
N GLN A 302 6.14 -12.19 -13.36
CA GLN A 302 6.65 -12.36 -11.99
C GLN A 302 7.52 -11.18 -11.53
N MET A 303 8.42 -10.69 -12.39
CA MET A 303 9.27 -9.54 -12.05
C MET A 303 8.45 -8.25 -11.96
N ALA A 304 7.47 -8.08 -12.86
CA ALA A 304 6.55 -6.96 -12.81
C ALA A 304 5.63 -7.00 -11.59
N ASP A 305 5.19 -8.19 -11.17
CA ASP A 305 4.38 -8.39 -9.97
C ASP A 305 5.16 -8.09 -8.70
N TYR A 306 6.43 -8.48 -8.63
CA TYR A 306 7.31 -8.12 -7.52
C TYR A 306 7.43 -6.59 -7.36
N ILE A 307 7.76 -5.89 -8.45
CA ILE A 307 7.90 -4.44 -8.46
C ILE A 307 6.58 -3.75 -8.14
N SER A 308 5.50 -4.12 -8.83
CA SER A 308 4.18 -3.51 -8.61
C SER A 308 3.63 -3.79 -7.21
N SER A 309 3.96 -4.92 -6.57
CA SER A 309 3.59 -5.20 -5.18
C SER A 309 4.21 -4.19 -4.23
N ILE A 310 5.53 -3.99 -4.31
CA ILE A 310 6.24 -3.03 -3.47
C ILE A 310 5.71 -1.62 -3.70
N VAL A 311 5.62 -1.20 -4.96
CA VAL A 311 5.15 0.14 -5.33
C VAL A 311 3.72 0.38 -4.86
N SER A 312 2.79 -0.55 -5.11
CA SER A 312 1.39 -0.40 -4.68
C SER A 312 1.27 -0.27 -3.16
N PHE A 313 2.10 -0.98 -2.39
CA PHE A 313 2.02 -0.89 -0.94
C PHE A 313 2.64 0.40 -0.41
N GLU A 314 3.72 0.91 -1.02
CA GLU A 314 4.26 2.24 -0.72
C GLU A 314 3.23 3.35 -1.00
N ILE A 315 2.48 3.24 -2.10
CA ILE A 315 1.34 4.14 -2.39
C ILE A 315 0.30 4.07 -1.26
N VAL A 316 -0.08 2.88 -0.81
CA VAL A 316 -1.04 2.73 0.27
C VAL A 316 -0.54 3.35 1.57
N LYS A 317 0.72 3.11 1.96
CA LYS A 317 1.35 3.74 3.13
C LYS A 317 1.29 5.27 3.05
N PHE A 318 1.59 5.83 1.88
CA PHE A 318 1.53 7.28 1.65
C PHE A 318 0.10 7.80 1.85
N LEU A 319 -0.88 7.13 1.23
CA LEU A 319 -2.28 7.57 1.26
C LEU A 319 -2.92 7.47 2.65
N ILE A 320 -2.49 6.52 3.49
CA ILE A 320 -2.95 6.41 4.88
C ILE A 320 -2.18 7.32 5.84
N GLY A 321 -0.91 7.63 5.56
CA GLY A 321 -0.10 8.55 6.36
C GLY A 321 0.30 8.04 7.76
N LEU A 322 0.22 6.73 8.00
CA LEU A 322 0.49 6.09 9.31
C LEU A 322 1.78 5.26 9.35
N VAL A 323 2.45 5.11 8.21
CA VAL A 323 3.65 4.27 8.07
C VAL A 323 4.67 5.00 7.23
N ASP A 324 5.94 4.93 7.66
CA ASP A 324 7.05 5.50 6.91
C ASP A 324 7.18 4.85 5.52
N LEU A 325 7.51 5.70 4.55
CA LEU A 325 7.77 5.30 3.18
C LEU A 325 9.20 4.85 3.02
N TYR A 326 9.39 3.61 2.60
CA TYR A 326 10.71 3.03 2.43
C TYR A 326 11.41 3.55 1.16
N LEU A 327 10.65 3.89 0.11
CA LEU A 327 11.18 4.37 -1.17
C LEU A 327 11.54 5.86 -1.19
N ILE A 328 11.37 6.60 -0.09
CA ILE A 328 11.80 8.00 -0.03
C ILE A 328 13.32 8.07 -0.16
N ASP A 329 13.79 8.91 -1.08
CA ASP A 329 15.21 9.15 -1.36
C ASP A 329 16.03 7.88 -1.68
N LYS A 330 15.37 6.81 -2.15
CA LYS A 330 16.01 5.53 -2.42
C LYS A 330 15.66 4.98 -3.80
N LEU A 331 16.69 4.57 -4.52
CA LEU A 331 16.57 3.60 -5.61
C LEU A 331 16.84 2.21 -5.06
N VAL A 332 15.92 1.28 -5.28
CA VAL A 332 16.11 -0.14 -4.93
C VAL A 332 16.42 -0.92 -6.20
N ILE A 333 17.54 -1.63 -6.21
CA ILE A 333 17.94 -2.54 -7.28
C ILE A 333 17.73 -3.96 -6.78
N VAL A 334 16.97 -4.76 -7.53
CA VAL A 334 16.63 -6.14 -7.20
C VAL A 334 17.37 -7.07 -8.16
N ASP A 335 18.13 -8.04 -7.66
CA ASP A 335 18.60 -9.17 -8.47
C ASP A 335 17.61 -10.33 -8.34
N PHE A 336 16.83 -10.61 -9.38
CA PHE A 336 15.82 -11.66 -9.38
C PHE A 336 16.38 -13.09 -9.42
N LYS A 337 17.71 -13.29 -9.56
CA LYS A 337 18.32 -14.63 -9.42
C LYS A 337 18.47 -15.02 -7.95
N SER A 338 18.80 -14.06 -7.09
CA SER A 338 19.08 -14.25 -5.66
C SER A 338 18.01 -13.63 -4.75
N TYR A 339 17.14 -12.78 -5.29
CA TYR A 339 16.25 -11.87 -4.58
C TYR A 339 16.99 -10.91 -3.62
N SER A 340 18.26 -10.62 -3.89
CA SER A 340 19.01 -9.63 -3.11
C SER A 340 18.66 -8.21 -3.55
N ASN A 341 18.52 -7.32 -2.56
CA ASN A 341 18.24 -5.91 -2.76
C ASN A 341 19.49 -5.08 -2.50
N HIS A 342 19.79 -4.16 -3.40
CA HIS A 342 20.82 -3.13 -3.24
C HIS A 342 20.16 -1.76 -3.23
N GLU A 343 20.36 -1.02 -2.16
CA GLU A 343 19.81 0.32 -1.99
C GLU A 343 20.83 1.36 -2.40
N ILE A 344 20.38 2.37 -3.15
CA ILE A 344 21.16 3.57 -3.44
C ILE A 344 20.39 4.75 -2.86
N SER A 345 20.90 5.30 -1.76
CA SER A 345 20.39 6.53 -1.16
C SER A 345 20.82 7.73 -2.00
N LEU A 346 19.88 8.65 -2.22
CA LEU A 346 20.14 9.89 -2.94
C LEU A 346 20.90 10.93 -2.09
N GLY A 347 20.82 10.85 -0.75
CA GLY A 347 21.64 11.59 0.23
C GLY A 347 21.33 13.10 0.32
N GLU A 348 21.80 13.78 1.38
CA GLU A 348 21.77 15.24 1.47
C GLU A 348 22.92 15.85 0.64
N GLY A 349 22.57 16.47 -0.48
CA GLY A 349 23.50 17.17 -1.39
C GLY A 349 22.71 17.72 -2.58
N GLU A 350 22.87 19.01 -2.89
CA GLU A 350 22.02 19.84 -3.75
C GLU A 350 21.26 19.11 -4.87
N CYS A 351 20.02 18.72 -4.58
CA CYS A 351 18.91 18.83 -5.52
C CYS A 351 17.56 18.79 -4.78
N ILE A 352 17.12 19.96 -4.29
CA ILE A 352 15.73 20.21 -3.95
C ILE A 352 15.15 20.94 -5.16
N CYS A 353 14.74 20.18 -6.17
CA CYS A 353 13.96 20.56 -7.35
C CYS A 353 13.78 22.08 -7.57
N GLN A 354 14.83 22.76 -8.04
CA GLN A 354 14.70 24.08 -8.66
C GLN A 354 14.98 23.90 -10.15
N PHE A 355 13.93 23.56 -10.91
CA PHE A 355 13.93 23.84 -12.33
C PHE A 355 13.75 25.36 -12.47
N GLY A 356 14.87 26.07 -12.58
CA GLY A 356 14.90 27.47 -13.02
C GLY A 356 14.50 27.61 -14.49
#